data_AF-M7B556-F1
#
_entry.id   AF-M7B556-F1
#
_cell.length_a   1.000
_cell.length_b   1.000
_cell.length_c   1.000
_cell.angle_alpha   90.00
_cell.angle_beta   90.00
_cell.angle_gamma   90.00
#
_symmetry.space_group_name_H-M   'P 1'
#
loop_
_entity.id
_entity.type
_entity.pdbx_description
1 polymer ?
#
loop_
_entity_poly.entity_id
_entity_poly.type
_entity_poly.pdbx_seq_one_letter_code
_entity_poly.pdbx_strand_id
1 'polypeptide(L)'
;MGPDVPLLNDYKQEFFLKRFPQTVLGGPRFKLGYCAPPYIYVNQIILFLTPWVLGGIGTLLYQLDIMKDYYTAALSGGLMLVTALILQMTNLNARQKTVTVERMQIQNTLRDEDEYEFSSCVGSETVKFIISGKKYIVNTVFHSFLAGVMCGLGTWYLLPNRITLLFSNIGGTVVIFVFGWVTICIGEYSLIINTATETATFQALDTYEITALMRPFYIFVFIAVDLAHRYTFKLMVDKASLGPVENFEELINYLEEYESDWYIGLVSDIEWQQAVLQEKPYLFSLGHDPNMGVYTGRVLTLQELLVQVGKLNDEAVRGQWANLSWELLYATNDDEERYSIQAHPILLRNLTVQAADPPLGYPVYSSASLHVPLL
;
A
#
# COMPACT_ATOMS: atom_id res chain seq x y z
N MET A 1 19.22 54.06 11.70
CA MET A 1 20.11 53.10 11.01
C MET A 1 20.82 53.87 9.92
N GLY A 2 22.15 53.85 9.88
CA GLY A 2 22.92 54.55 8.84
C GLY A 2 22.68 53.91 7.46
N PRO A 3 22.67 54.69 6.37
CA PRO A 3 22.33 54.21 5.02
C PRO A 3 23.31 53.17 4.46
N ASP A 4 24.51 53.03 5.04
CA ASP A 4 25.59 52.15 4.55
C ASP A 4 25.88 50.93 5.45
N VAL A 5 25.01 50.62 6.41
CA VAL A 5 25.19 49.41 7.23
C VAL A 5 24.52 48.22 6.53
N PRO A 6 25.27 47.25 6.00
CA PRO A 6 24.68 46.10 5.32
C PRO A 6 23.79 45.31 6.28
N LEU A 7 22.65 44.82 5.78
CA LEU A 7 21.64 44.10 6.57
C LEU A 7 22.24 42.84 7.26
N LEU A 8 23.25 42.23 6.64
CA LEU A 8 24.12 41.23 7.24
C LEU A 8 25.59 41.70 7.15
N ASN A 9 26.25 41.71 8.31
CA ASN A 9 27.71 41.84 8.40
C ASN A 9 28.37 40.51 7.96
N ASP A 10 29.60 40.52 7.45
CA ASP A 10 30.30 39.33 6.91
C ASP A 10 30.30 38.15 7.89
N TYR A 11 30.56 38.45 9.17
CA TYR A 11 30.47 37.47 10.26
C TYR A 11 29.07 36.86 10.40
N LYS A 12 28.01 37.67 10.31
CA LYS A 12 26.62 37.20 10.40
C LYS A 12 26.23 36.41 9.14
N GLN A 13 26.77 36.77 7.98
CA GLN A 13 26.51 36.07 6.72
C GLN A 13 27.08 34.65 6.76
N GLU A 14 28.30 34.46 7.27
CA GLU A 14 28.88 33.14 7.41
C GLU A 14 28.06 32.26 8.36
N PHE A 15 27.61 32.84 9.48
CA PHE A 15 26.73 32.16 10.43
C PHE A 15 25.36 31.80 9.82
N PHE A 16 24.75 32.72 9.06
CA PHE A 16 23.49 32.46 8.36
C PHE A 16 23.65 31.35 7.32
N LEU A 17 24.71 31.36 6.52
CA LEU A 17 24.97 30.33 5.50
C LEU A 17 25.25 28.95 6.12
N LYS A 18 25.75 28.88 7.35
CA LYS A 18 25.90 27.61 8.09
C LYS A 18 24.55 27.09 8.60
N ARG A 19 23.70 27.96 9.15
CA ARG A 19 22.43 27.57 9.79
C ARG A 19 21.25 27.43 8.84
N PHE A 20 21.14 28.27 7.80
CA PHE A 20 20.03 28.24 6.85
C PHE A 20 19.78 26.85 6.24
N PRO A 21 20.78 26.15 5.65
CA PRO A 21 20.54 24.80 5.12
C PRO A 21 20.18 23.80 6.21
N GLN A 22 20.71 23.95 7.43
CA GLN A 22 20.35 23.10 8.57
C GLN A 22 18.88 23.29 8.96
N THR A 23 18.39 24.54 8.98
CA THR A 23 16.99 24.85 9.30
C THR A 23 16.03 24.38 8.21
N VAL A 24 16.39 24.54 6.93
CA VAL A 24 15.54 24.11 5.81
C VAL A 24 15.45 22.58 5.76
N LEU A 25 16.58 21.87 5.86
CA LEU A 25 16.64 20.40 5.74
C LEU A 25 16.39 19.67 7.06
N GLY A 26 16.08 20.39 8.14
CA GLY A 26 15.65 19.80 9.41
C GLY A 26 16.77 19.24 10.29
N GLY A 27 18.03 19.66 10.09
CA GLY A 27 19.13 19.29 10.97
C GLY A 27 20.49 18.97 10.31
N PRO A 28 20.59 18.46 9.07
CA PRO A 28 21.88 18.05 8.50
C PRO A 28 22.90 19.20 8.40
N ARG A 29 24.13 18.97 8.86
CA ARG A 29 25.19 19.99 8.98
C ARG A 29 26.15 19.94 7.80
N PHE A 30 25.73 20.47 6.65
CA PHE A 30 26.53 20.44 5.42
C PHE A 30 27.71 21.40 5.35
N LYS A 31 27.74 22.42 6.21
CA LYS A 31 28.85 23.38 6.27
C LYS A 31 29.31 23.53 7.72
N LEU A 32 30.35 22.79 8.06
CA LEU A 32 31.05 22.92 9.34
C LEU A 32 32.08 24.04 9.20
N GLY A 33 32.23 24.89 10.22
CA GLY A 33 33.21 25.99 10.22
C GLY A 33 34.67 25.56 10.21
N TYR A 34 34.93 24.25 10.09
CA TYR A 34 36.23 23.60 10.11
C TYR A 34 36.25 22.43 9.12
N CYS A 35 37.45 21.97 8.73
CA CYS A 35 37.64 20.90 7.75
C CYS A 35 37.25 19.52 8.32
N ALA A 36 35.97 19.18 8.25
CA ALA A 36 35.48 17.85 8.58
C ALA A 36 35.76 16.84 7.43
N PRO A 37 36.15 15.59 7.75
CA PRO A 37 36.35 14.55 6.74
C PRO A 37 35.11 14.30 5.86
N PRO A 38 35.29 13.97 4.57
CA PRO A 38 34.18 13.83 3.61
C PRO A 38 33.17 12.74 3.99
N TYR A 39 33.60 11.69 4.71
CA TYR A 39 32.72 10.59 5.13
C TYR A 39 31.59 11.03 6.08
N ILE A 40 31.76 12.14 6.81
CA ILE A 40 30.73 12.64 7.74
C ILE A 40 29.53 13.18 6.97
N TYR A 41 29.79 13.94 5.91
CA TYR A 41 28.73 14.47 5.05
C TYR A 41 28.00 13.33 4.32
N VAL A 42 28.74 12.34 3.83
CA VAL A 42 28.16 11.15 3.20
C VAL A 42 27.25 10.40 4.17
N ASN A 43 27.71 10.14 5.41
CA ASN A 43 26.89 9.48 6.43
C ASN A 43 25.63 10.28 6.77
N GLN A 44 25.72 11.61 6.85
CA GLN A 44 24.53 12.46 7.09
C GLN A 44 23.52 12.38 5.94
N ILE A 45 23.98 12.34 4.69
CA ILE A 45 23.10 12.19 3.51
C ILE A 45 22.44 10.80 3.51
N ILE A 46 23.21 9.74 3.77
CA ILE A 46 22.68 8.37 3.83
C ILE A 46 21.58 8.27 4.90
N LEU A 47 21.84 8.80 6.10
CA LEU A 47 20.87 8.79 7.17
C LEU A 47 19.63 9.65 6.86
N PHE A 48 19.82 10.79 6.17
CA PHE A 48 18.70 11.62 5.71
C PHE A 48 17.81 10.93 4.67
N LEU A 49 18.40 10.14 3.77
CA LEU A 49 17.65 9.41 2.74
C LEU A 49 17.11 8.05 3.20
N THR A 50 17.46 7.60 4.40
CA THR A 50 17.04 6.30 4.93
C THR A 50 15.51 6.10 4.92
N PRO A 51 14.68 7.06 5.36
CA PRO A 51 13.22 6.92 5.31
C PRO A 51 12.70 6.73 3.88
N TRP A 52 13.28 7.46 2.92
CA TRP A 52 12.91 7.34 1.51
C TRP A 52 13.32 5.98 0.95
N VAL A 53 14.51 5.46 1.28
CA VAL A 53 14.91 4.12 0.81
C VAL A 53 13.97 3.04 1.37
N LEU A 54 13.70 3.07 2.68
CA LEU A 54 12.84 2.07 3.34
C LEU A 54 11.38 2.16 2.90
N GLY A 55 10.84 3.37 2.79
CA GLY A 55 9.52 3.62 2.21
C GLY A 55 9.45 3.29 0.73
N GLY A 56 10.53 3.57 -0.01
CA GLY A 56 10.71 3.26 -1.43
C GLY A 56 10.56 1.77 -1.71
N ILE A 57 11.16 0.91 -0.88
CA ILE A 57 10.96 -0.55 -0.94
C ILE A 57 9.47 -0.89 -0.84
N GLY A 58 8.76 -0.31 0.13
CA GLY A 58 7.31 -0.48 0.26
C GLY A 58 6.53 -0.02 -0.96
N THR A 59 6.87 1.15 -1.52
CA THR A 59 6.20 1.68 -2.72
C THR A 59 6.45 0.81 -3.96
N LEU A 60 7.65 0.26 -4.12
CA LEU A 60 7.99 -0.63 -5.24
C LEU A 60 7.23 -1.95 -5.15
N LEU A 61 7.15 -2.55 -3.96
CA LEU A 61 6.40 -3.80 -3.76
C LEU A 61 4.90 -3.64 -4.04
N TYR A 62 4.35 -2.45 -3.74
CA TYR A 62 2.98 -2.10 -4.14
C TYR A 62 2.83 -1.94 -5.66
N GLN A 63 3.78 -1.25 -6.31
CA GLN A 63 3.74 -1.06 -7.77
C GLN A 63 3.90 -2.36 -8.57
N LEU A 64 4.57 -3.36 -8.00
CA LEU A 64 4.71 -4.70 -8.58
C LEU A 64 3.53 -5.62 -8.27
N ASP A 65 2.47 -5.11 -7.63
CA ASP A 65 1.26 -5.85 -7.23
C ASP A 65 1.56 -7.08 -6.34
N ILE A 66 2.69 -7.06 -5.61
CA ILE A 66 3.10 -8.14 -4.71
C ILE A 66 2.36 -8.02 -3.38
N MET A 67 2.09 -6.79 -2.93
CA MET A 67 1.45 -6.50 -1.65
C MET A 67 0.40 -5.41 -1.76
N LYS A 68 -0.71 -5.57 -1.02
CA LYS A 68 -1.73 -4.52 -0.85
C LYS A 68 -1.16 -3.32 -0.08
N ASP A 69 -1.81 -2.18 -0.22
CA ASP A 69 -1.42 -0.88 0.33
C ASP A 69 -1.25 -0.84 1.86
N TYR A 70 -2.12 -1.51 2.62
CA TYR A 70 -1.99 -1.55 4.09
C TYR A 70 -0.75 -2.33 4.54
N TYR A 71 -0.42 -3.43 3.85
CA TYR A 71 0.74 -4.25 4.17
C TYR A 71 2.05 -3.54 3.81
N THR A 72 2.07 -2.76 2.72
CA THR A 72 3.26 -2.00 2.34
C THR A 72 3.57 -0.88 3.33
N ALA A 73 2.54 -0.19 3.82
CA ALA A 73 2.65 0.81 4.87
C ALA A 73 3.19 0.22 6.19
N ALA A 74 2.64 -0.93 6.61
CA ALA A 74 3.09 -1.63 7.80
C ALA A 74 4.55 -2.10 7.67
N LEU A 75 4.94 -2.61 6.50
CA LEU A 75 6.32 -3.04 6.24
C LEU A 75 7.30 -1.87 6.31
N SER A 76 7.04 -0.76 5.61
CA SER A 76 7.94 0.41 5.64
C SER A 76 8.06 1.01 7.04
N GLY A 77 6.94 1.11 7.76
CA GLY A 77 6.93 1.60 9.14
C GLY A 77 7.68 0.68 10.09
N GLY A 78 7.53 -0.64 9.93
CA GLY A 78 8.28 -1.63 10.70
C GLY A 78 9.78 -1.59 10.44
N LEU A 79 10.20 -1.49 9.17
CA LEU A 79 11.61 -1.34 8.80
C LEU A 79 12.21 -0.05 9.38
N MET A 80 11.46 1.05 9.35
CA MET A 80 11.92 2.32 9.92
C MET A 80 12.02 2.26 11.44
N LEU A 81 11.05 1.64 12.12
CA LEU A 81 11.09 1.41 13.57
C LEU A 81 12.35 0.65 13.99
N VAL A 82 12.64 -0.48 13.31
CA VAL A 82 13.82 -1.30 13.58
C VAL A 82 15.10 -0.49 13.35
N THR A 83 15.16 0.25 12.24
CA THR A 83 16.32 1.09 11.91
C THR A 83 16.54 2.20 12.94
N ALA A 84 15.46 2.87 13.37
CA ALA A 84 15.51 3.91 14.39
C ALA A 84 15.99 3.36 15.74
N LEU A 85 15.50 2.18 16.15
CA LEU A 85 15.97 1.50 17.36
C LEU A 85 17.45 1.14 17.27
N ILE A 86 17.92 0.62 16.14
CA ILE A 86 19.34 0.30 15.92
C ILE A 86 20.21 1.57 16.03
N LEU A 87 19.80 2.67 15.38
CA LEU A 87 20.52 3.95 15.44
C LEU A 87 20.57 4.53 16.86
N GLN A 88 19.49 4.40 17.62
CA GLN A 88 19.46 4.85 19.01
C GLN A 88 20.27 3.95 19.95
N MET A 89 20.23 2.63 19.75
CA MET A 89 21.03 1.67 20.53
C MET A 89 22.54 1.83 20.28
N THR A 90 22.95 2.07 19.03
CA THR A 90 24.35 2.35 18.71
C THR A 90 24.85 3.63 19.39
N ASN A 91 24.00 4.66 19.48
CA ASN A 91 24.31 5.88 20.23
C ASN A 91 24.42 5.65 21.75
N LEU A 92 23.50 4.90 22.34
CA LEU A 92 23.56 4.55 23.77
C LEU A 92 24.86 3.79 24.10
N ASN A 93 25.26 2.84 23.24
CA ASN A 93 26.52 2.11 23.39
C ASN A 93 27.75 3.04 23.22
N ALA A 94 27.72 3.97 22.25
CA ALA A 94 28.80 4.94 22.04
C ALA A 94 28.99 5.86 23.25
N ARG A 95 27.90 6.26 23.94
CA ARG A 95 27.93 7.05 25.17
C ARG A 95 28.57 6.32 26.34
N GLN A 96 28.32 5.02 26.49
CA GLN A 96 28.90 4.22 27.57
C GLN A 96 30.41 4.05 27.42
N LYS A 97 30.92 4.00 26.18
CA LYS A 97 32.36 3.80 25.89
C LYS A 97 33.23 5.05 26.12
N THR A 98 32.66 6.24 26.26
CA THR A 98 33.40 7.53 26.30
C THR A 98 33.63 8.10 27.70
N VAL A 99 33.20 7.43 28.77
CA VAL A 99 33.37 7.92 30.16
C VAL A 99 34.87 8.04 30.58
N THR A 100 35.82 7.60 29.75
CA THR A 100 37.26 7.63 30.03
C THR A 100 38.06 8.74 29.33
N VAL A 101 37.44 9.80 28.79
CA VAL A 101 38.20 10.93 28.17
C VAL A 101 38.07 12.20 29.02
N GLU A 102 39.22 12.69 29.50
CA GLU A 102 39.37 13.89 30.33
C GLU A 102 38.74 15.12 29.65
N ARG A 103 37.85 15.79 30.40
CA ARG A 103 37.22 17.04 30.00
C ARG A 103 38.28 18.15 30.08
N MET A 104 38.90 18.54 28.96
CA MET A 104 39.61 19.82 28.92
C MET A 104 38.59 20.95 29.07
N GLN A 105 38.67 21.62 30.20
CA GLN A 105 37.85 22.77 30.55
C GLN A 105 38.30 23.99 29.72
N ILE A 106 37.75 24.15 28.52
CA ILE A 106 37.97 25.38 27.74
C ILE A 106 36.98 26.45 28.23
N GLN A 107 37.58 27.48 28.79
CA GLN A 107 36.97 28.66 29.39
C GLN A 107 36.58 29.65 28.29
N ASN A 108 35.39 29.50 27.67
CA ASN A 108 34.69 30.57 26.93
C ASN A 108 33.24 30.18 26.57
N THR A 109 32.27 30.67 27.35
CA THR A 109 30.83 30.32 27.32
C THR A 109 30.04 30.87 26.12
N LEU A 110 30.69 31.48 25.12
CA LEU A 110 30.03 32.08 23.95
C LEU A 110 30.48 31.48 22.61
N ARG A 111 31.43 30.54 22.63
CA ARG A 111 31.96 29.87 21.45
C ARG A 111 31.59 28.38 21.52
N ASP A 112 30.29 28.08 21.49
CA ASP A 112 29.72 26.73 21.43
C ASP A 112 29.94 26.05 20.06
N GLU A 113 31.16 26.12 19.51
CA GLU A 113 31.59 25.23 18.43
C GLU A 113 32.64 24.30 19.02
N ASP A 114 32.19 23.24 19.70
CA ASP A 114 33.04 22.13 20.10
C ASP A 114 33.77 21.62 18.84
N GLU A 115 35.08 21.80 18.77
CA GLU A 115 35.91 21.23 17.70
C GLU A 115 36.05 19.72 17.97
N TYR A 116 35.44 18.89 17.11
CA TYR A 116 35.51 17.44 17.21
C TYR A 116 36.66 16.89 16.35
N GLU A 117 37.61 16.18 16.97
CA GLU A 117 38.59 15.36 16.25
C GLU A 117 37.97 13.99 15.91
N PHE A 118 37.90 13.67 14.62
CA PHE A 118 37.28 12.44 14.14
C PHE A 118 38.34 11.37 13.85
N SER A 119 38.31 10.26 14.61
CA SER A 119 39.28 9.16 14.50
C SER A 119 38.90 8.10 13.45
N SER A 120 37.62 7.90 13.15
CA SER A 120 37.14 6.87 12.20
C SER A 120 35.68 7.10 11.76
N CYS A 121 35.28 6.49 10.63
CA CYS A 121 33.92 6.54 10.08
C CYS A 121 32.83 6.04 11.06
N VAL A 122 33.19 5.13 11.97
CA VAL A 122 32.29 4.56 13.01
C VAL A 122 32.90 4.73 14.40
N GLY A 123 33.73 5.76 14.58
CA GLY A 123 34.24 6.13 15.90
C GLY A 123 33.10 6.58 16.82
N SER A 124 33.25 6.37 18.14
CA SER A 124 32.28 6.85 19.13
C SER A 124 32.02 8.35 19.01
N GLU A 125 33.06 9.13 18.69
CA GLU A 125 32.96 10.59 18.46
C GLU A 125 32.12 10.92 17.22
N THR A 126 32.32 10.20 16.12
CA THR A 126 31.56 10.37 14.88
C THR A 126 30.08 10.03 15.07
N VAL A 127 29.79 8.94 15.80
CA VAL A 127 28.41 8.53 16.12
C VAL A 127 27.73 9.56 17.01
N LYS A 128 28.43 10.09 18.03
CA LYS A 128 27.91 11.12 18.93
C LYS A 128 27.67 12.46 18.24
N PHE A 129 28.55 12.82 17.30
CA PHE A 129 28.43 14.05 16.51
C PHE A 129 27.25 13.98 15.54
N ILE A 130 27.09 12.86 14.84
CA ILE A 130 26.00 12.67 13.87
C ILE A 130 24.68 12.50 14.62
N ILE A 131 24.61 11.56 15.56
CA ILE A 131 23.40 11.22 16.31
C ILE A 131 23.48 11.89 17.68
N SER A 132 22.89 13.08 17.79
CA SER A 132 22.74 13.77 19.07
C SER A 132 21.71 13.02 19.91
N GLY A 133 22.17 12.15 20.80
CA GLY A 133 21.27 11.27 21.54
C GLY A 133 20.30 12.04 22.43
N LYS A 134 19.12 11.46 22.66
CA LYS A 134 18.09 12.04 23.52
C LYS A 134 18.48 11.94 24.99
N LYS A 135 17.99 12.87 25.82
CA LYS A 135 18.28 12.92 27.27
C LYS A 135 17.61 11.77 28.03
N TYR A 136 16.38 11.41 27.63
CA TYR A 136 15.57 10.41 28.32
C TYR A 136 15.39 9.16 27.47
N ILE A 137 15.55 7.97 28.09
CA ILE A 137 15.32 6.67 27.44
C ILE A 137 13.87 6.55 26.94
N VAL A 138 12.91 7.12 27.68
CA VAL A 138 11.50 7.15 27.27
C VAL A 138 11.33 7.91 25.96
N ASN A 139 11.97 9.07 25.82
CA ASN A 139 11.94 9.85 24.58
C ASN A 139 12.60 9.08 23.43
N THR A 140 13.70 8.37 23.69
CA THR A 140 14.36 7.49 22.71
C THR A 140 13.34 6.50 22.11
N VAL A 141 12.69 5.69 22.95
CA VAL A 141 11.70 4.70 22.50
C VAL A 141 10.50 5.36 21.82
N PHE A 142 9.96 6.43 22.40
CA PHE A 142 8.81 7.16 21.84
C PHE A 142 9.10 7.74 20.46
N HIS A 143 10.26 8.38 20.28
CA HIS A 143 10.68 8.88 18.97
C HIS A 143 10.90 7.74 17.98
N SER A 144 11.51 6.62 18.36
CA SER A 144 11.63 5.48 17.44
C SER A 144 10.27 4.97 16.96
N PHE A 145 9.30 4.85 17.88
CA PHE A 145 7.93 4.48 17.54
C PHE A 145 7.28 5.48 16.59
N LEU A 146 7.39 6.77 16.91
CA LEU A 146 6.79 7.83 16.11
C LEU A 146 7.40 7.91 14.70
N ALA A 147 8.72 7.67 14.55
CA ALA A 147 9.36 7.58 13.24
C ALA A 147 8.79 6.41 12.41
N GLY A 148 8.60 5.25 13.02
CA GLY A 148 7.97 4.11 12.34
C GLY A 148 6.56 4.42 11.84
N VAL A 149 5.74 5.04 12.69
CA VAL A 149 4.37 5.45 12.32
C VAL A 149 4.39 6.51 11.21
N MET A 150 5.27 7.51 11.29
CA MET A 150 5.44 8.52 10.24
C MET A 150 5.81 7.91 8.90
N CYS A 151 6.80 7.02 8.87
CA CYS A 151 7.24 6.36 7.65
C CYS A 151 6.11 5.51 7.04
N GLY A 152 5.39 4.75 7.87
CA GLY A 152 4.27 3.93 7.42
C GLY A 152 3.13 4.74 6.82
N LEU A 153 2.64 5.76 7.54
CA LEU A 153 1.60 6.67 7.02
C LEU A 153 2.09 7.45 5.80
N GLY A 154 3.36 7.85 5.80
CA GLY A 154 4.02 8.52 4.69
C GLY A 154 4.04 7.68 3.42
N THR A 155 4.45 6.41 3.51
CA THR A 155 4.40 5.46 2.39
C THR A 155 2.99 5.29 1.86
N TRP A 156 2.00 5.12 2.74
CA TRP A 156 0.61 4.97 2.35
C TRP A 156 0.05 6.21 1.63
N TYR A 157 0.37 7.39 2.15
CA TYR A 157 -0.06 8.68 1.61
C TYR A 157 0.57 8.99 0.25
N LEU A 158 1.86 8.65 0.08
CA LEU A 158 2.63 8.99 -1.13
C LEU A 158 2.62 7.89 -2.21
N LEU A 159 1.69 6.93 -2.17
CA LEU A 159 1.58 5.92 -3.22
C LEU A 159 1.30 6.57 -4.59
N PRO A 160 2.14 6.33 -5.62
CA PRO A 160 2.00 7.01 -6.92
C PRO A 160 0.66 6.79 -7.61
N ASN A 161 0.04 5.61 -7.45
CA ASN A 161 -1.29 5.33 -8.03
C ASN A 161 -2.36 6.26 -7.42
N ARG A 162 -2.32 6.47 -6.09
CA ARG A 162 -3.27 7.35 -5.39
C ARG A 162 -3.10 8.81 -5.79
N ILE A 163 -1.85 9.27 -5.92
CA ILE A 163 -1.56 10.65 -6.36
C ILE A 163 -1.98 10.85 -7.83
N THR A 164 -1.71 9.87 -8.70
CA THR A 164 -2.08 9.96 -10.12
C THR A 164 -3.59 10.00 -10.32
N LEU A 165 -4.36 9.24 -9.53
CA LEU A 165 -5.82 9.31 -9.53
C LEU A 165 -6.34 10.70 -9.15
N LEU A 166 -5.64 11.42 -8.28
CA LEU A 166 -6.08 12.75 -7.80
C LEU A 166 -5.77 13.87 -8.79
N PHE A 167 -4.58 13.86 -9.41
CA PHE A 167 -4.10 14.96 -10.26
C PHE A 167 -4.20 14.69 -11.77
N SER A 168 -4.45 13.45 -12.18
CA SER A 168 -4.55 13.02 -13.59
C SER A 168 -3.38 13.46 -14.49
N ASN A 169 -2.23 13.82 -13.89
CA ASN A 169 -1.05 14.34 -14.58
C ASN A 169 0.22 13.73 -13.98
N ILE A 170 1.00 13.05 -14.82
CA ILE A 170 2.23 12.35 -14.45
C ILE A 170 3.27 13.31 -13.87
N GLY A 171 3.43 14.50 -14.46
CA GLY A 171 4.40 15.49 -13.99
C GLY A 171 4.08 16.00 -12.59
N GLY A 172 2.80 16.25 -12.31
CA GLY A 172 2.34 16.62 -10.97
C GLY A 172 2.59 15.52 -9.94
N THR A 173 2.32 14.26 -10.31
CA THR A 173 2.57 13.09 -9.45
C THR A 173 4.02 13.00 -9.02
N VAL A 174 4.97 13.13 -9.96
CA VAL A 174 6.41 13.01 -9.66
C VAL A 174 6.87 14.14 -8.73
N VAL A 175 6.42 15.37 -8.98
CA VAL A 175 6.76 16.53 -8.14
C VAL A 175 6.26 16.33 -6.70
N ILE A 176 4.99 15.95 -6.53
CA ILE A 176 4.40 15.72 -5.19
C ILE A 176 5.07 14.55 -4.48
N PHE A 177 5.39 13.47 -5.22
CA PHE A 177 6.10 12.32 -4.66
C PHE A 177 7.48 12.73 -4.11
N VAL A 178 8.27 13.44 -4.91
CA VAL A 178 9.63 13.89 -4.52
C VAL A 178 9.57 14.84 -3.34
N PHE A 179 8.78 15.91 -3.41
CA PHE A 179 8.69 16.88 -2.32
C PHE A 179 8.03 16.31 -1.06
N GLY A 180 7.08 15.37 -1.23
CA GLY A 180 6.47 14.63 -0.13
C GLY A 180 7.50 13.80 0.63
N TRP A 181 8.31 13.00 -0.07
CA TRP A 181 9.36 12.20 0.57
C TRP A 181 10.43 13.06 1.22
N VAL A 182 10.85 14.16 0.58
CA VAL A 182 11.77 15.13 1.19
C VAL A 182 11.19 15.68 2.50
N THR A 183 9.89 15.98 2.54
CA THR A 183 9.21 16.48 3.75
C THR A 183 9.20 15.44 4.88
N ILE A 184 8.94 14.18 4.56
CA ILE A 184 9.00 13.07 5.53
C ILE A 184 10.43 12.90 6.06
N CYS A 185 11.43 12.89 5.17
CA CYS A 185 12.84 12.81 5.57
C CYS A 185 13.25 13.94 6.52
N ILE A 186 12.79 15.18 6.26
CA ILE A 186 13.01 16.34 7.14
C ILE A 186 12.40 16.11 8.54
N GLY A 187 11.17 15.57 8.59
CA GLY A 187 10.48 15.27 9.84
C GLY A 187 11.17 14.17 10.65
N GLU A 188 11.54 13.07 10.01
CA GLU A 188 12.17 11.92 10.66
C GLU A 188 13.61 12.18 11.08
N TYR A 189 14.37 12.96 10.30
CA TYR A 189 15.73 13.37 10.66
C TYR A 189 15.75 14.18 11.96
N SER A 190 14.80 15.11 12.11
CA SER A 190 14.61 15.92 13.33
C SER A 190 14.31 15.03 14.55
N LEU A 191 13.62 13.92 14.32
CA LEU A 191 13.18 13.03 15.38
C LEU A 191 14.30 12.10 15.88
N ILE A 192 15.06 11.50 14.96
CA ILE A 192 16.04 10.45 15.26
C ILE A 192 17.45 11.02 15.51
N ILE A 193 17.88 12.00 14.71
CA ILE A 193 19.31 12.33 14.58
C ILE A 193 19.61 13.65 15.27
N ASN A 194 19.05 14.75 14.77
CA ASN A 194 19.26 16.05 15.37
C ASN A 194 18.14 17.02 15.01
N THR A 195 17.71 17.81 15.98
CA THR A 195 16.76 18.90 15.77
C THR A 195 17.50 20.12 15.23
N ALA A 196 17.04 20.67 14.11
CA ALA A 196 17.55 21.94 13.62
C ALA A 196 17.43 23.04 14.69
N THR A 197 18.47 23.87 14.81
CA THR A 197 18.36 25.10 15.60
C THR A 197 17.48 26.07 14.81
N GLU A 198 16.39 26.57 15.41
CA GLU A 198 15.70 27.71 14.81
C GLU A 198 16.64 28.92 14.87
N THR A 199 16.53 29.80 13.88
CA THR A 199 17.45 30.94 13.70
C THR A 199 17.45 31.91 14.88
N ALA A 200 16.41 31.88 15.73
CA ALA A 200 16.20 32.81 16.83
C ALA A 200 16.07 32.18 18.24
N THR A 201 16.12 30.85 18.40
CA THR A 201 15.91 30.20 19.71
C THR A 201 17.19 29.58 20.25
N PHE A 202 17.54 29.90 21.50
CA PHE A 202 18.59 29.20 22.22
C PHE A 202 18.05 27.86 22.77
N GLN A 203 18.70 26.75 22.43
CA GLN A 203 18.29 25.38 22.83
C GLN A 203 18.32 25.12 24.35
N ALA A 204 18.89 26.02 25.15
CA ALA A 204 18.97 25.87 26.60
C ALA A 204 17.60 25.81 27.31
N LEU A 205 16.51 26.22 26.63
CA LEU A 205 15.15 26.17 27.17
C LEU A 205 14.36 24.89 26.85
N ASP A 206 14.86 23.96 26.04
CA ASP A 206 14.12 22.73 25.71
C ASP A 206 14.43 21.59 26.69
N THR A 207 13.71 21.59 27.83
CA THR A 207 13.82 20.55 28.87
C THR A 207 13.24 19.21 28.44
N TYR A 208 12.20 19.20 27.60
CA TYR A 208 11.44 18.00 27.24
C TYR A 208 11.62 17.54 25.79
N GLU A 209 12.49 18.19 25.01
CA GLU A 209 12.76 17.87 23.60
C GLU A 209 11.54 18.06 22.69
N ILE A 210 10.66 19.00 23.02
CA ILE A 210 9.40 19.26 22.30
C ILE A 210 9.68 19.80 20.90
N THR A 211 10.77 20.55 20.72
CA THR A 211 11.13 21.11 19.42
C THR A 211 11.36 20.02 18.37
N ALA A 212 11.77 18.81 18.78
CA ALA A 212 11.94 17.67 17.87
C ALA A 212 10.63 17.19 17.24
N LEU A 213 9.50 17.38 17.95
CA LEU A 213 8.18 16.85 17.60
C LEU A 213 7.39 17.80 16.69
N MET A 214 7.76 19.09 16.62
CA MET A 214 6.96 20.08 15.88
C MET A 214 6.82 19.75 14.39
N ARG A 215 7.90 19.32 13.72
CA ARG A 215 7.86 18.95 12.30
C ARG A 215 7.02 17.69 12.04
N PRO A 216 7.26 16.56 12.76
CA PRO A 216 6.34 15.42 12.80
C PRO A 216 4.89 15.81 13.01
N PHE A 217 4.62 16.67 13.98
CA PHE A 217 3.27 17.11 14.33
C PHE A 217 2.56 17.78 13.14
N TYR A 218 3.22 18.70 12.44
CA TYR A 218 2.63 19.32 11.24
C TYR A 218 2.35 18.31 10.13
N ILE A 219 3.22 17.32 9.93
CA ILE A 219 3.01 16.24 8.95
C ILE A 219 1.76 15.42 9.34
N PHE A 220 1.64 15.03 10.61
CA PHE A 220 0.46 14.30 11.09
C PHE A 220 -0.84 15.10 10.95
N VAL A 221 -0.82 16.39 11.29
CA VAL A 221 -1.99 17.27 11.12
C VAL A 221 -2.40 17.33 9.65
N PHE A 222 -1.45 17.47 8.73
CA PHE A 222 -1.74 17.52 7.30
C PHE A 222 -2.37 16.20 6.80
N ILE A 223 -1.78 15.05 7.16
CA ILE A 223 -2.33 13.73 6.82
C ILE A 223 -3.74 13.55 7.43
N ALA A 224 -3.95 13.97 8.68
CA ALA A 224 -5.23 13.84 9.35
C ALA A 224 -6.33 14.69 8.70
N VAL A 225 -6.02 15.94 8.30
CA VAL A 225 -6.97 16.83 7.62
C VAL A 225 -7.36 16.26 6.25
N ASP A 226 -6.40 15.79 5.46
CA ASP A 226 -6.68 15.17 4.17
C ASP A 226 -7.53 13.89 4.33
N LEU A 227 -7.19 13.04 5.31
CA LEU A 227 -7.94 11.83 5.60
C LEU A 227 -9.38 12.14 6.05
N ALA A 228 -9.55 13.10 6.94
CA ALA A 228 -10.87 13.56 7.39
C ALA A 228 -11.70 14.11 6.23
N HIS A 229 -11.08 14.88 5.32
CA HIS A 229 -11.75 15.39 4.13
C HIS A 229 -12.24 14.25 3.21
N ARG A 230 -11.39 13.25 2.94
CA ARG A 230 -11.76 12.09 2.09
C ARG A 230 -12.90 11.28 2.70
N TYR A 231 -12.84 10.96 3.99
CA TYR A 231 -13.92 10.24 4.66
C TYR A 231 -15.21 11.05 4.71
N THR A 232 -15.13 12.36 4.98
CA THR A 232 -16.31 13.23 4.98
C THR A 232 -16.97 13.27 3.60
N PHE A 233 -16.18 13.42 2.53
CA PHE A 233 -16.70 13.41 1.17
C PHE A 233 -17.35 12.06 0.81
N LYS A 234 -16.69 10.95 1.15
CA LYS A 234 -17.24 9.60 0.92
C LYS A 234 -18.56 9.40 1.66
N LEU A 235 -18.62 9.75 2.94
CA LEU A 235 -19.85 9.70 3.75
C LEU A 235 -20.95 10.59 3.18
N MET A 236 -20.61 11.76 2.65
CA MET A 236 -21.58 12.66 2.00
C MET A 236 -22.15 12.05 0.71
N VAL A 237 -21.31 11.42 -0.11
CA VAL A 237 -21.74 10.71 -1.33
C VAL A 237 -22.62 9.51 -0.97
N ASP A 238 -22.25 8.74 0.04
CA ASP A 238 -23.02 7.57 0.49
C ASP A 238 -24.38 8.01 1.01
N LYS A 239 -24.42 9.06 1.85
CA LYS A 239 -25.69 9.67 2.28
C LYS A 239 -26.53 10.17 1.10
N ALA A 240 -25.92 10.82 0.11
CA ALA A 240 -26.66 11.28 -1.07
C ALA A 240 -27.22 10.13 -1.93
N SER A 241 -26.53 8.98 -1.95
CA SER A 241 -26.90 7.82 -2.77
C SER A 241 -27.94 6.92 -2.10
N LEU A 242 -27.86 6.77 -0.77
CA LEU A 242 -28.74 5.92 0.03
C LEU A 242 -30.09 6.56 0.35
N GLY A 243 -30.25 7.86 0.09
CA GLY A 243 -31.47 8.62 0.39
C GLY A 243 -31.38 9.32 1.75
N PRO A 244 -32.52 9.76 2.33
CA PRO A 244 -32.52 10.55 3.56
C PRO A 244 -32.16 9.69 4.77
N VAL A 245 -30.87 9.43 4.98
CA VAL A 245 -30.38 8.83 6.22
C VAL A 245 -30.47 9.85 7.34
N GLU A 246 -31.29 9.58 8.35
CA GLU A 246 -31.58 10.52 9.42
C GLU A 246 -30.46 10.52 10.47
N ASN A 247 -29.89 9.35 10.79
CA ASN A 247 -28.92 9.15 11.87
C ASN A 247 -27.69 8.31 11.46
N PHE A 248 -26.59 8.43 12.21
CA PHE A 248 -25.37 7.64 11.97
C PHE A 248 -25.56 6.14 12.19
N GLU A 249 -26.43 5.74 13.13
CA GLU A 249 -26.74 4.33 13.39
C GLU A 249 -27.41 3.65 12.18
N GLU A 250 -28.36 4.34 11.56
CA GLU A 250 -29.02 3.89 10.33
C GLU A 250 -28.03 3.75 9.17
N LEU A 251 -27.10 4.71 9.03
CA LEU A 251 -26.03 4.62 8.03
C LEU A 251 -25.13 3.40 8.25
N ILE A 252 -24.75 3.12 9.51
CA ILE A 252 -23.92 1.95 9.85
C ILE A 252 -24.68 0.68 9.49
N ASN A 253 -25.95 0.57 9.86
CA ASN A 253 -26.78 -0.60 9.54
C ASN A 253 -26.86 -0.85 8.03
N TYR A 254 -27.03 0.20 7.22
CA TYR A 254 -27.02 0.06 5.76
C TYR A 254 -25.67 -0.43 5.24
N LEU A 255 -24.56 0.11 5.74
CA LEU A 255 -23.23 -0.33 5.32
C LEU A 255 -22.95 -1.78 5.71
N GLU A 256 -23.37 -2.20 6.90
CA GLU A 256 -23.28 -3.59 7.36
C GLU A 256 -24.13 -4.53 6.49
N GLU A 257 -25.35 -4.13 6.11
CA GLU A 257 -26.22 -4.88 5.19
C GLU A 257 -25.58 -5.01 3.79
N TYR A 258 -24.98 -3.94 3.25
CA TYR A 258 -24.24 -4.03 1.99
C TYR A 258 -23.03 -4.96 2.08
N GLU A 259 -22.31 -4.95 3.19
CA GLU A 259 -21.16 -5.83 3.40
C GLU A 259 -21.58 -7.31 3.54
N SER A 260 -22.69 -7.59 4.24
CA SER A 260 -23.20 -8.96 4.42
C SER A 260 -23.88 -9.48 3.15
N ASP A 261 -24.82 -8.72 2.59
CA ASP A 261 -25.81 -9.26 1.66
C ASP A 261 -25.42 -9.08 0.20
N TRP A 262 -24.56 -8.10 -0.10
CA TRP A 262 -24.15 -7.77 -1.45
C TRP A 262 -22.73 -8.24 -1.75
N TYR A 263 -22.52 -8.67 -2.99
CA TYR A 263 -21.20 -8.68 -3.62
C TYR A 263 -21.22 -7.75 -4.83
N ILE A 264 -20.30 -6.78 -4.87
CA ILE A 264 -20.16 -5.82 -5.96
C ILE A 264 -18.76 -5.98 -6.55
N GLY A 265 -18.66 -6.48 -7.78
CA GLY A 265 -17.37 -6.79 -8.41
C GLY A 265 -17.49 -7.21 -9.87
N LEU A 266 -16.42 -7.79 -10.43
CA LEU A 266 -16.46 -8.37 -11.77
C LEU A 266 -16.88 -9.84 -11.70
N VAL A 267 -17.57 -10.33 -12.74
CA VAL A 267 -17.93 -11.77 -12.82
C VAL A 267 -16.70 -12.67 -12.91
N SER A 268 -15.58 -12.12 -13.39
CA SER A 268 -14.29 -12.83 -13.49
C SER A 268 -13.55 -12.98 -12.16
N ASP A 269 -13.98 -12.26 -11.11
CA ASP A 269 -13.27 -12.23 -9.83
C ASP A 269 -13.48 -13.55 -9.07
N ILE A 270 -12.45 -13.98 -8.35
CA ILE A 270 -12.51 -15.20 -7.53
C ILE A 270 -13.54 -15.01 -6.41
N GLU A 271 -13.62 -13.80 -5.89
CA GLU A 271 -14.56 -13.40 -4.84
C GLU A 271 -16.03 -13.49 -5.32
N TRP A 272 -16.31 -13.34 -6.63
CA TRP A 272 -17.65 -13.57 -7.18
C TRP A 272 -18.06 -15.03 -6.99
N GLN A 273 -17.19 -15.96 -7.35
CA GLN A 273 -17.45 -17.40 -7.16
C GLN A 273 -17.63 -17.72 -5.67
N GLN A 274 -16.83 -17.12 -4.80
CA GLN A 274 -16.97 -17.29 -3.35
C GLN A 274 -18.30 -16.74 -2.84
N ALA A 275 -18.74 -15.57 -3.32
CA ALA A 275 -20.03 -14.99 -2.96
C ALA A 275 -21.22 -15.88 -3.39
N VAL A 276 -21.13 -16.51 -4.57
CA VAL A 276 -22.13 -17.49 -5.02
C VAL A 276 -22.16 -18.71 -4.09
N LEU A 277 -21.01 -19.25 -3.71
CA LEU A 277 -20.92 -20.41 -2.80
C LEU A 277 -21.34 -20.08 -1.36
N GLN A 278 -21.20 -18.81 -0.94
CA GLN A 278 -21.68 -18.29 0.33
C GLN A 278 -23.18 -17.95 0.32
N GLU A 279 -23.87 -18.19 -0.80
CA GLU A 279 -25.30 -17.91 -0.95
C GLU A 279 -25.64 -16.45 -0.62
N LYS A 280 -24.77 -15.52 -1.03
CA LYS A 280 -25.07 -14.09 -0.86
C LYS A 280 -26.39 -13.73 -1.58
N PRO A 281 -27.32 -13.03 -0.92
CA PRO A 281 -28.61 -12.67 -1.50
C PRO A 281 -28.52 -11.91 -2.82
N TYR A 282 -27.55 -11.00 -2.95
CA TYR A 282 -27.43 -10.11 -4.09
C TYR A 282 -26.00 -10.09 -4.66
N LEU A 283 -25.87 -10.25 -5.97
CA LEU A 283 -24.60 -10.06 -6.68
C LEU A 283 -24.79 -9.03 -7.79
N PHE A 284 -23.98 -7.98 -7.77
CA PHE A 284 -23.97 -6.94 -8.78
C PHE A 284 -22.63 -6.88 -9.50
N SER A 285 -22.68 -6.87 -10.83
CA SER A 285 -21.51 -6.79 -11.68
C SER A 285 -21.66 -5.70 -12.74
N LEU A 286 -20.56 -5.02 -13.02
CA LEU A 286 -20.40 -4.12 -14.16
C LEU A 286 -19.30 -4.69 -15.07
N GLY A 287 -19.65 -5.06 -16.30
CA GLY A 287 -18.70 -5.49 -17.32
C GLY A 287 -18.58 -4.46 -18.43
N HIS A 288 -17.40 -4.35 -19.03
CA HIS A 288 -17.19 -3.58 -20.25
C HIS A 288 -16.74 -4.53 -21.36
N ASP A 289 -17.49 -4.56 -22.47
CA ASP A 289 -17.09 -5.28 -23.68
C ASP A 289 -16.31 -4.31 -24.59
N PRO A 290 -14.97 -4.44 -24.67
CA PRO A 290 -14.15 -3.53 -25.48
C PRO A 290 -14.35 -3.74 -26.99
N ASN A 291 -14.84 -4.89 -27.43
CA ASN A 291 -15.06 -5.16 -28.86
C ASN A 291 -16.32 -4.47 -29.35
N MET A 292 -17.36 -4.42 -28.51
CA MET A 292 -18.63 -3.76 -28.82
C MET A 292 -18.72 -2.32 -28.29
N GLY A 293 -17.82 -1.92 -27.38
CA GLY A 293 -17.85 -0.61 -26.72
C GLY A 293 -19.07 -0.43 -25.80
N VAL A 294 -19.59 -1.53 -25.25
CA VAL A 294 -20.84 -1.54 -24.45
C VAL A 294 -20.53 -1.91 -23.00
N TYR A 295 -21.14 -1.17 -22.08
CA TYR A 295 -21.16 -1.52 -20.66
C TYR A 295 -22.38 -2.39 -20.34
N THR A 296 -22.18 -3.46 -19.58
CA THR A 296 -23.22 -4.38 -19.14
C THR A 296 -23.34 -4.34 -17.63
N GLY A 297 -24.55 -4.16 -17.11
CA GLY A 297 -24.86 -4.30 -15.69
C GLY A 297 -25.60 -5.61 -15.47
N ARG A 298 -25.17 -6.42 -14.50
CA ARG A 298 -25.83 -7.67 -14.12
C ARG A 298 -26.17 -7.62 -12.63
N VAL A 299 -27.43 -7.83 -12.30
CA VAL A 299 -27.89 -8.03 -10.92
C VAL A 299 -28.45 -9.45 -10.84
N LEU A 300 -27.88 -10.28 -9.97
CA LEU A 300 -28.39 -11.59 -9.63
C LEU A 300 -28.97 -11.55 -8.23
N THR A 301 -30.14 -12.17 -8.08
CA THR A 301 -30.81 -12.33 -6.79
C THR A 301 -30.90 -13.82 -6.49
N LEU A 302 -30.49 -14.23 -5.30
CA LEU A 302 -30.70 -15.59 -4.83
C LEU A 302 -32.20 -15.84 -4.68
N GLN A 303 -32.70 -16.92 -5.28
CA GLN A 303 -34.10 -17.31 -5.21
C GLN A 303 -34.20 -18.81 -5.03
N GLU A 304 -35.14 -19.24 -4.21
CA GLU A 304 -35.55 -20.63 -4.15
C GLU A 304 -36.39 -20.95 -5.39
N LEU A 305 -35.85 -21.81 -6.25
CA LEU A 305 -36.56 -22.29 -7.43
C LEU A 305 -36.96 -23.75 -7.21
N LEU A 306 -38.26 -24.04 -7.32
CA LEU A 306 -38.75 -25.41 -7.33
C LEU A 306 -38.33 -26.08 -8.65
N VAL A 307 -37.34 -26.95 -8.57
CA VAL A 307 -36.87 -27.74 -9.72
C VAL A 307 -37.55 -29.10 -9.71
N GLN A 308 -38.21 -29.44 -10.82
CA GLN A 308 -38.72 -30.79 -11.02
C GLN A 308 -37.57 -31.69 -11.44
N VAL A 309 -37.22 -32.66 -10.60
CA VAL A 309 -36.21 -33.66 -10.91
C VAL A 309 -36.91 -34.92 -11.41
N GLY A 310 -36.62 -35.31 -12.65
CA GLY A 310 -37.13 -36.53 -13.27
C GLY A 310 -36.00 -37.51 -13.54
N LYS A 311 -36.26 -38.81 -13.35
CA LYS A 311 -35.38 -39.88 -13.80
C LYS A 311 -36.01 -40.60 -14.99
N LEU A 312 -35.30 -40.62 -16.12
CA LEU A 312 -35.69 -41.43 -17.28
C LEU A 312 -35.25 -42.88 -17.08
N ASN A 313 -35.94 -43.82 -17.75
CA ASN A 313 -35.54 -45.22 -17.76
C ASN A 313 -34.30 -45.40 -18.64
N ASP A 314 -33.21 -45.93 -18.06
CA ASP A 314 -31.93 -46.11 -18.73
C ASP A 314 -32.04 -46.97 -20.01
N GLU A 315 -32.89 -48.01 -20.01
CA GLU A 315 -33.10 -48.87 -21.19
C GLU A 315 -33.86 -48.16 -22.31
N ALA A 316 -34.77 -47.23 -21.96
CA ALA A 316 -35.46 -46.43 -22.96
C ALA A 316 -34.48 -45.48 -23.67
N VAL A 317 -33.53 -44.89 -22.93
CA VAL A 317 -32.47 -44.04 -23.48
C VAL A 317 -31.51 -44.86 -24.34
N ARG A 318 -31.04 -46.02 -23.85
CA ARG A 318 -30.19 -46.93 -24.64
C ARG A 318 -30.89 -47.42 -25.89
N GLY A 319 -32.18 -47.75 -25.82
CA GLY A 319 -32.98 -48.15 -26.97
C GLY A 319 -33.08 -47.06 -28.03
N GLN A 320 -33.25 -45.80 -27.62
CA GLN A 320 -33.22 -44.66 -28.55
C GLN A 320 -31.87 -44.50 -29.23
N TRP A 321 -30.77 -44.58 -28.48
CA TRP A 321 -29.42 -44.48 -29.03
C TRP A 321 -29.05 -45.67 -29.92
N ALA A 322 -29.49 -46.88 -29.58
CA ALA A 322 -29.30 -48.06 -30.42
C ALA A 322 -30.11 -48.00 -31.73
N ASN A 323 -31.36 -47.56 -31.66
CA ASN A 323 -32.19 -47.35 -32.85
C ASN A 323 -31.59 -46.27 -33.76
N LEU A 324 -31.09 -45.18 -33.17
CA LEU A 324 -30.38 -44.13 -33.89
C LEU A 324 -29.13 -44.67 -34.62
N SER A 325 -28.36 -45.50 -33.92
CA SER A 325 -27.19 -46.17 -34.51
C SER A 325 -27.59 -47.08 -35.67
N TRP A 326 -28.73 -47.77 -35.53
CA TRP A 326 -29.27 -48.61 -36.59
C TRP A 326 -29.73 -47.80 -37.81
N GLU A 327 -30.47 -46.71 -37.61
CA GLU A 327 -30.95 -45.85 -38.69
C GLU A 327 -29.79 -45.23 -39.48
N LEU A 328 -28.74 -44.79 -38.79
CA LEU A 328 -27.57 -44.17 -39.42
C LEU A 328 -26.71 -45.21 -40.16
N LEU A 329 -26.41 -46.36 -39.53
CA LEU A 329 -25.46 -47.35 -40.06
C LEU A 329 -26.10 -48.31 -41.07
N TYR A 330 -27.29 -48.83 -40.77
CA TYR A 330 -27.91 -49.89 -41.56
C TYR A 330 -28.96 -49.36 -42.53
N ALA A 331 -29.75 -48.36 -42.11
CA ALA A 331 -30.72 -47.74 -43.01
C ALA A 331 -30.13 -46.58 -43.82
N THR A 332 -28.85 -46.24 -43.59
CA THR A 332 -28.09 -45.18 -44.29
C THR A 332 -28.89 -43.89 -44.42
N ASN A 333 -29.60 -43.52 -43.36
CA ASN A 333 -30.44 -42.34 -43.36
C ASN A 333 -29.56 -41.08 -43.32
N ASP A 334 -29.68 -40.24 -44.33
CA ASP A 334 -28.91 -39.01 -44.53
C ASP A 334 -29.71 -37.74 -44.19
N ASP A 335 -30.94 -37.88 -43.71
CA ASP A 335 -31.79 -36.77 -43.29
C ASP A 335 -31.34 -36.19 -41.93
N GLU A 336 -30.69 -35.02 -41.98
CA GLU A 336 -30.21 -34.27 -40.83
C GLU A 336 -31.34 -33.75 -39.91
N GLU A 337 -32.55 -33.52 -40.45
CA GLU A 337 -33.68 -32.99 -39.69
C GLU A 337 -34.47 -34.10 -38.96
N ARG A 338 -34.25 -35.37 -39.30
CA ARG A 338 -34.98 -36.51 -38.71
C ARG A 338 -34.79 -36.62 -37.19
N TYR A 339 -33.69 -36.10 -36.66
CA TYR A 339 -33.43 -36.09 -35.22
C TYR A 339 -34.27 -35.07 -34.45
N SER A 340 -34.62 -33.94 -35.08
CA SER A 340 -35.40 -32.87 -34.46
C SER A 340 -36.92 -33.02 -34.68
N ILE A 341 -37.34 -33.63 -35.80
CA ILE A 341 -38.75 -33.80 -36.19
C ILE A 341 -39.48 -34.86 -35.35
N GLN A 342 -38.78 -35.92 -34.91
CA GLN A 342 -39.36 -36.99 -34.08
C GLN A 342 -39.27 -36.67 -32.59
N ALA A 343 -39.83 -35.53 -32.16
CA ALA A 343 -39.85 -35.15 -30.75
C ALA A 343 -40.75 -36.13 -29.96
N HIS A 344 -40.19 -36.75 -28.92
CA HIS A 344 -40.97 -37.55 -27.96
C HIS A 344 -40.87 -36.92 -26.56
N PRO A 345 -41.81 -36.04 -26.17
CA PRO A 345 -41.71 -35.23 -24.94
C PRO A 345 -41.56 -36.06 -23.66
N ILE A 346 -42.23 -37.21 -23.57
CA ILE A 346 -42.20 -38.08 -22.39
C ILE A 346 -40.83 -38.71 -22.16
N LEU A 347 -40.10 -39.01 -23.24
CA LEU A 347 -38.78 -39.61 -23.17
C LEU A 347 -37.66 -38.57 -23.35
N LEU A 348 -38.04 -37.29 -23.43
CA LEU A 348 -37.14 -36.17 -23.67
C LEU A 348 -36.14 -36.44 -24.80
N ARG A 349 -36.61 -37.07 -25.90
CA ARG A 349 -35.74 -37.63 -26.96
C ARG A 349 -34.70 -36.64 -27.48
N ASN A 350 -35.07 -35.37 -27.62
CA ASN A 350 -34.13 -34.35 -28.13
C ASN A 350 -32.99 -34.08 -27.14
N LEU A 351 -33.29 -34.03 -25.83
CA LEU A 351 -32.27 -33.87 -24.79
C LEU A 351 -31.40 -35.13 -24.67
N THR A 352 -32.00 -36.32 -24.73
CA THR A 352 -31.26 -37.59 -24.64
C THR A 352 -30.37 -37.83 -25.88
N VAL A 353 -30.81 -37.45 -27.07
CA VAL A 353 -30.01 -37.52 -28.30
C VAL A 353 -28.88 -36.49 -28.29
N GLN A 354 -29.11 -35.27 -27.80
CA GLN A 354 -28.04 -34.26 -27.65
C GLN A 354 -27.01 -34.64 -26.59
N ALA A 355 -27.42 -35.38 -25.56
CA ALA A 355 -26.52 -35.88 -24.51
C ALA A 355 -25.69 -37.11 -24.95
N ALA A 356 -25.95 -37.67 -26.13
CA ALA A 356 -25.18 -38.81 -26.63
C ALA A 356 -23.82 -38.37 -27.19
N ASP A 357 -22.79 -39.20 -26.98
CA ASP A 357 -21.44 -38.90 -27.46
C ASP A 357 -21.39 -38.85 -29.00
N PRO A 358 -20.85 -37.79 -29.62
CA PRO A 358 -20.61 -37.74 -31.05
C PRO A 358 -19.39 -38.59 -31.45
N PRO A 359 -19.38 -39.24 -32.63
CA PRO A 359 -20.45 -39.28 -33.60
C PRO A 359 -21.54 -40.31 -33.24
N LEU A 360 -22.80 -39.89 -33.38
CA LEU A 360 -23.99 -40.69 -33.05
C LEU A 360 -23.92 -42.05 -33.75
N GLY A 361 -23.86 -43.11 -32.96
CA GLY A 361 -23.82 -44.48 -33.48
C GLY A 361 -22.47 -44.99 -33.93
N TYR A 362 -21.36 -44.38 -33.51
CA TYR A 362 -20.02 -44.90 -33.78
C TYR A 362 -19.29 -45.34 -32.50
N PRO A 363 -19.52 -46.58 -32.01
CA PRO A 363 -18.83 -47.09 -30.83
C PRO A 363 -17.31 -47.04 -30.94
N VAL A 364 -16.74 -47.15 -32.15
CA VAL A 364 -15.29 -47.13 -32.36
C VAL A 364 -14.64 -45.79 -31.99
N TYR A 365 -15.36 -44.66 -32.05
CA TYR A 365 -14.82 -43.35 -31.70
C TYR A 365 -15.05 -42.96 -30.24
N SER A 366 -16.05 -43.56 -29.57
CA SER A 366 -16.40 -43.26 -28.17
C SER A 366 -16.03 -44.37 -27.17
N SER A 367 -15.80 -45.61 -27.63
CA SER A 367 -15.36 -46.70 -26.75
C SER A 367 -13.85 -46.73 -26.59
N ALA A 368 -13.41 -47.07 -25.38
CA ALA A 368 -12.00 -47.33 -25.11
C ALA A 368 -11.51 -48.55 -25.90
N SER A 369 -10.26 -48.50 -26.37
CA SER A 369 -9.65 -49.60 -27.12
C SER A 369 -9.64 -50.89 -26.29
N LEU A 370 -10.40 -51.88 -26.74
CA LEU A 370 -10.37 -53.23 -26.17
C LEU A 370 -9.17 -53.99 -26.74
N HIS A 371 -8.12 -54.13 -25.95
CA HIS A 371 -6.98 -54.97 -26.32
C HIS A 371 -7.34 -56.44 -26.11
N VAL A 372 -7.68 -57.14 -27.19
CA VAL A 372 -7.88 -58.60 -27.15
C VAL A 372 -6.51 -59.27 -27.28
N PRO A 373 -6.01 -59.99 -26.25
CA PRO A 373 -4.77 -60.73 -26.38
C PRO A 373 -4.93 -61.83 -27.43
N LEU A 374 -4.04 -61.85 -28.43
CA LEU A 374 -3.94 -62.95 -29.38
C LEU A 374 -3.44 -64.18 -28.63
N LEU A 375 -4.25 -65.25 -28.63
CA LEU A 375 -3.92 -66.57 -28.08
C LEU A 375 -2.85 -67.28 -28.90
#